data_AF-A0A497Q238-F1
#
_entry.id   AF-A0A497Q238-F1
#
_cell.length_a   1.000
_cell.length_b   1.000
_cell.length_c   1.000
_cell.angle_alpha   90.00
_cell.angle_beta   90.00
_cell.angle_gamma   90.00
#
_symmetry.space_group_name_H-M   'P 1'
#
loop_
_entity.id
_entity.type
_entity.pdbx_description
1 polymer ?
#
loop_
_entity_poly.entity_id
_entity_poly.type
_entity_poly.pdbx_seq_one_letter_code
_entity_poly.pdbx_strand_id
1 'polypeptide(L)'
;ERLICISMADPETLRDLVIRLTGAALKYRKKQFEIKPQILFVFDEAQEFIPNRASGLIERCSQAVERLLRQGRKYGLGGAIATQRIAYLNTNILQQLHTFFVGTLPRPYDRTVVSSSFQIDIGILDKTLEFPPGSWLVSSYIAMGLDNVPLFLTADNSEDQLQKHLRSFAGTAAGD
;
A
#
# COMPACT_ATOMS: atom_id res chain seq x y z
N GLU A 1 3.99 -14.45 -12.52
CA GLU A 1 3.18 -14.07 -11.36
C GLU A 1 1.73 -13.86 -11.80
N ARG A 2 0.74 -13.98 -10.91
CA ARG A 2 -0.67 -13.73 -11.24
C ARG A 2 -1.09 -12.41 -10.60
N LEU A 3 -1.38 -11.40 -11.42
CA LEU A 3 -1.98 -10.14 -10.97
C LEU A 3 -3.50 -10.23 -11.12
N ILE A 4 -4.23 -9.84 -10.08
CA ILE A 4 -5.70 -9.74 -10.11
C ILE A 4 -6.04 -8.29 -9.77
N CYS A 5 -6.57 -7.56 -10.74
CA CYS A 5 -7.07 -6.20 -10.55
C CYS A 5 -8.58 -6.24 -10.39
N ILE A 6 -9.09 -5.62 -9.32
CA ILE A 6 -10.53 -5.50 -9.05
C ILE A 6 -10.84 -4.01 -9.00
N SER A 7 -11.63 -3.55 -9.97
CA SER A 7 -12.14 -2.18 -10.00
C SER A 7 -13.67 -2.24 -10.04
N MET A 8 -14.31 -1.54 -9.11
CA MET A 8 -15.77 -1.55 -8.95
C MET A 8 -16.24 -0.11 -8.69
N ALA A 9 -17.33 0.27 -9.35
CA ALA A 9 -17.92 1.60 -9.19
C ALA A 9 -18.68 1.77 -7.86
N ASP A 10 -19.24 0.68 -7.31
CA ASP A 10 -19.95 0.71 -6.03
C ASP A 10 -18.99 0.46 -4.84
N PRO A 11 -18.76 1.47 -3.99
CA PRO A 11 -17.85 1.35 -2.86
C PRO A 11 -18.35 0.37 -1.78
N GLU A 12 -19.66 0.20 -1.61
CA GLU A 12 -20.20 -0.71 -0.59
C GLU A 12 -19.92 -2.17 -0.97
N THR A 13 -20.25 -2.57 -2.19
CA THR A 13 -19.94 -3.92 -2.69
C THR A 13 -18.44 -4.19 -2.66
N LEU A 14 -17.61 -3.19 -3.01
CA LEU A 14 -16.15 -3.33 -2.97
C LEU A 14 -15.65 -3.57 -1.52
N ARG A 15 -16.17 -2.84 -0.53
CA ARG A 15 -15.82 -3.05 0.89
C ARG A 15 -16.26 -4.42 1.39
N ASP A 16 -17.46 -4.87 1.03
CA ASP A 16 -17.94 -6.22 1.36
C ASP A 16 -17.09 -7.32 0.70
N LEU A 17 -16.63 -7.09 -0.51
CA LEU A 17 -15.69 -7.98 -1.19
C LEU A 17 -14.34 -8.02 -0.47
N VAL A 18 -13.79 -6.87 -0.07
CA VAL A 18 -12.55 -6.78 0.72
C VAL A 18 -12.68 -7.55 2.04
N ILE A 19 -13.77 -7.37 2.78
CA ILE A 19 -14.03 -8.10 4.04
C ILE A 19 -14.01 -9.61 3.79
N ARG A 20 -14.73 -10.07 2.76
CA ARG A 20 -14.83 -11.50 2.43
C ARG A 20 -13.49 -12.08 1.96
N LEU A 21 -12.80 -11.41 1.04
CA LEU A 21 -11.53 -11.89 0.47
C LEU A 21 -10.43 -11.97 1.53
N THR A 22 -10.22 -10.89 2.28
CA THR A 22 -9.17 -10.84 3.31
C THR A 22 -9.45 -11.85 4.44
N GLY A 23 -10.71 -11.94 4.87
CA GLY A 23 -11.16 -12.90 5.88
C GLY A 23 -11.04 -14.35 5.41
N ALA A 24 -11.49 -14.67 4.20
CA ALA A 24 -11.40 -16.01 3.63
C ALA A 24 -9.96 -16.45 3.40
N ALA A 25 -9.12 -15.57 2.83
CA ALA A 25 -7.71 -15.85 2.62
C ALA A 25 -6.99 -16.16 3.94
N LEU A 26 -7.16 -15.29 4.95
CA LEU A 26 -6.54 -15.50 6.26
C LEU A 26 -7.05 -16.78 6.95
N LYS A 27 -8.37 -17.05 6.88
CA LYS A 27 -8.97 -18.27 7.45
C LYS A 27 -8.44 -19.53 6.76
N TYR A 28 -8.36 -19.52 5.43
CA TYR A 28 -7.84 -20.63 4.66
C TYR A 28 -6.38 -20.93 5.02
N ARG A 29 -5.52 -19.91 5.00
CA ARG A 29 -4.10 -20.09 5.32
C ARG A 29 -3.86 -20.55 6.76
N LYS A 30 -4.66 -20.05 7.72
CA LYS A 30 -4.62 -20.54 9.10
C LYS A 30 -4.99 -22.01 9.24
N LYS A 31 -5.94 -22.50 8.42
CA LYS A 31 -6.38 -23.89 8.45
C LYS A 31 -5.36 -24.83 7.82
N GLN A 32 -4.78 -24.44 6.68
CA GLN A 32 -3.86 -25.28 5.91
C GLN A 32 -2.40 -25.17 6.37
N PHE A 33 -2.05 -24.13 7.15
CA PHE A 33 -0.66 -23.80 7.52
C PHE A 33 0.27 -23.62 6.30
N GLU A 34 -0.29 -23.20 5.17
CA GLU A 34 0.44 -22.92 3.95
C GLU A 34 0.95 -21.48 3.93
N ILE A 35 2.22 -21.30 3.58
CA ILE A 35 2.82 -19.97 3.41
C ILE A 35 2.91 -19.60 1.92
N LYS A 36 3.05 -20.60 1.04
CA LYS A 36 3.19 -20.40 -0.40
C LYS A 36 1.88 -20.71 -1.13
N PRO A 37 1.57 -20.01 -2.25
CA PRO A 37 2.31 -18.84 -2.75
C PRO A 37 2.14 -17.63 -1.81
N GLN A 38 3.08 -16.69 -1.80
CA GLN A 38 2.85 -15.43 -1.07
C GLN A 38 1.81 -14.59 -1.82
N ILE A 39 0.93 -13.90 -1.09
CA ILE A 39 -0.08 -13.02 -1.66
C ILE A 39 0.09 -11.64 -1.06
N LEU A 40 0.19 -10.62 -1.91
CA LEU A 40 0.20 -9.23 -1.52
C LEU A 40 -1.16 -8.61 -1.85
N PHE A 41 -1.89 -8.16 -0.84
CA PHE A 41 -3.11 -7.36 -1.03
C PHE A 41 -2.73 -5.89 -1.16
N VAL A 42 -3.05 -5.26 -2.30
CA VAL A 42 -2.78 -3.83 -2.53
C VAL A 42 -4.09 -3.07 -2.46
N PHE A 43 -4.17 -2.09 -1.55
CA PHE A 43 -5.32 -1.21 -1.40
C PHE A 43 -4.94 0.17 -1.91
N ASP A 44 -5.40 0.50 -3.11
CA ASP A 44 -5.32 1.85 -3.66
C ASP A 44 -6.43 2.73 -3.08
N GLU A 45 -6.23 4.06 -3.03
CA GLU A 45 -7.16 5.00 -2.41
C GLU A 45 -7.59 4.55 -0.99
N ALA A 46 -6.60 4.14 -0.19
CA ALA A 46 -6.85 3.34 1.01
C ALA A 46 -7.78 3.97 2.05
N GLN A 47 -7.94 5.30 2.04
CA GLN A 47 -8.91 6.00 2.90
C GLN A 47 -10.35 5.52 2.70
N GLU A 48 -10.68 4.93 1.56
CA GLU A 48 -12.00 4.32 1.30
C GLU A 48 -12.24 3.04 2.08
N PHE A 49 -11.17 2.35 2.53
CA PHE A 49 -11.24 1.06 3.21
C PHE A 49 -10.92 1.16 4.70
N ILE A 50 -9.98 2.02 5.05
CA ILE A 50 -9.37 2.07 6.38
C ILE A 50 -9.35 3.49 6.99
N PRO A 51 -10.45 4.25 6.98
CA PRO A 51 -10.44 5.60 7.55
C PRO A 51 -10.31 5.58 9.08
N ASN A 52 -9.80 6.67 9.65
CA ASN A 52 -9.61 6.86 11.09
C ASN A 52 -10.92 7.00 11.86
N ARG A 53 -12.01 7.36 11.18
CA ARG A 53 -13.37 7.44 11.69
C ARG A 53 -14.25 6.63 10.76
N ALA A 54 -14.81 5.55 11.29
CA ALA A 54 -15.62 4.61 10.55
C ALA A 54 -16.81 4.15 11.39
N SER A 55 -17.89 3.78 10.74
CA SER A 55 -19.02 3.08 11.36
C SER A 55 -19.59 2.04 10.38
N GLY A 56 -20.35 1.09 10.90
CA GLY A 56 -21.06 0.11 10.09
C GLY A 56 -20.13 -0.71 9.17
N LEU A 57 -20.43 -0.70 7.87
CA LEU A 57 -19.68 -1.46 6.87
C LEU A 57 -18.21 -1.01 6.76
N ILE A 58 -17.96 0.29 6.83
CA ILE A 58 -16.61 0.86 6.70
C ILE A 58 -15.74 0.42 7.88
N GLU A 59 -16.29 0.42 9.08
CA GLU A 59 -15.55 -0.03 10.28
C GLU A 59 -15.21 -1.52 10.17
N ARG A 60 -16.17 -2.35 9.76
CA ARG A 60 -15.95 -3.78 9.52
C ARG A 60 -14.87 -4.03 8.46
N CYS A 61 -14.85 -3.21 7.40
CA CYS A 61 -13.82 -3.26 6.37
C CYS A 61 -12.44 -2.93 6.95
N SER A 62 -12.35 -1.83 7.70
CA SER A 62 -11.10 -1.41 8.34
C SER A 62 -10.57 -2.48 9.30
N GLN A 63 -11.43 -3.07 10.13
CA GLN A 63 -11.05 -4.15 11.05
C GLN A 63 -10.58 -5.41 10.30
N ALA A 64 -11.18 -5.74 9.16
CA ALA A 64 -10.76 -6.88 8.34
C ALA A 64 -9.34 -6.67 7.77
N VAL A 65 -9.06 -5.48 7.24
CA VAL A 65 -7.72 -5.11 6.74
C VAL A 65 -6.70 -5.06 7.88
N GLU A 66 -7.05 -4.48 9.03
CA GLU A 66 -6.19 -4.47 10.22
C GLU A 66 -5.83 -5.89 10.67
N ARG A 67 -6.81 -6.79 10.71
CA ARG A 67 -6.60 -8.19 11.08
C ARG A 67 -5.69 -8.91 10.08
N LEU A 68 -5.85 -8.64 8.79
CA LEU A 68 -4.98 -9.17 7.76
C LEU A 68 -3.54 -8.69 7.98
N LEU A 69 -3.31 -7.40 8.16
CA LEU A 69 -1.96 -6.84 8.32
C LEU A 69 -1.28 -7.32 9.61
N ARG A 70 -2.04 -7.39 10.71
CA ARG A 70 -1.53 -7.86 12.01
C ARG A 70 -1.13 -9.34 12.00
N GLN A 71 -1.86 -10.19 11.27
CA GLN A 71 -1.70 -11.66 11.37
C GLN A 71 -1.10 -12.29 10.11
N GLY A 72 -1.29 -11.67 8.95
CA GLY A 72 -1.06 -12.23 7.63
C GLY A 72 0.39 -12.62 7.37
N ARG A 73 1.35 -11.86 7.94
CA ARG A 73 2.80 -12.14 7.79
C ARG A 73 3.17 -13.58 8.16
N LYS A 74 2.55 -14.13 9.21
CA LYS A 74 2.79 -15.52 9.67
C LYS A 74 2.30 -16.58 8.66
N TYR A 75 1.47 -16.18 7.70
CA TYR A 75 0.74 -17.05 6.79
C TYR A 75 1.02 -16.72 5.31
N GLY A 76 2.09 -15.95 5.02
CA GLY A 76 2.45 -15.54 3.67
C GLY A 76 1.47 -14.56 3.02
N LEU A 77 0.67 -13.84 3.82
CA LEU A 77 -0.24 -12.79 3.35
C LEU A 77 0.33 -11.43 3.75
N GLY A 78 0.74 -10.63 2.77
CA GLY A 78 1.15 -9.25 2.96
C GLY A 78 0.04 -8.28 2.60
N GLY A 79 0.21 -7.02 3.00
CA GLY A 79 -0.61 -5.92 2.49
C GLY A 79 0.22 -4.69 2.18
N ALA A 80 -0.20 -3.95 1.16
CA ALA A 80 0.32 -2.66 0.76
C ALA A 80 -0.83 -1.65 0.70
N ILE A 81 -0.55 -0.44 1.15
CA ILE A 81 -1.52 0.65 1.28
C ILE A 81 -0.98 1.81 0.45
N ALA A 82 -1.76 2.28 -0.52
CA ALA A 82 -1.47 3.48 -1.30
C ALA A 82 -2.54 4.54 -0.99
N THR A 83 -2.10 5.75 -0.65
CA THR A 83 -2.99 6.88 -0.36
C THR A 83 -2.25 8.21 -0.50
N GLN A 84 -3.02 9.25 -0.76
CA GLN A 84 -2.69 10.67 -0.76
C GLN A 84 -3.25 11.41 0.48
N ARG A 85 -3.92 10.70 1.39
CA ARG A 85 -4.61 11.24 2.59
C ARG A 85 -4.24 10.46 3.85
N ILE A 86 -2.94 10.30 4.12
CA ILE A 86 -2.48 9.43 5.22
C ILE A 86 -3.04 9.83 6.60
N ALA A 87 -3.24 11.12 6.88
CA ALA A 87 -3.80 11.56 8.16
C ALA A 87 -5.26 11.13 8.39
N TYR A 88 -5.94 10.68 7.35
CA TYR A 88 -7.31 10.17 7.43
C TYR A 88 -7.36 8.66 7.63
N LEU A 89 -6.23 7.96 7.72
CA LEU A 89 -6.19 6.51 7.88
C LEU A 89 -6.19 6.08 9.35
N ASN A 90 -6.74 4.90 9.61
CA ASN A 90 -6.70 4.23 10.91
C ASN A 90 -5.23 4.01 11.35
N THR A 91 -4.84 4.66 12.45
CA THR A 91 -3.46 4.64 12.96
C THR A 91 -3.02 3.26 13.44
N ASN A 92 -3.93 2.41 13.92
CA ASN A 92 -3.60 1.03 14.31
C ASN A 92 -3.09 0.21 13.12
N ILE A 93 -3.59 0.52 11.92
CA ILE A 93 -3.17 -0.12 10.67
C ILE A 93 -1.81 0.43 10.23
N LEU A 94 -1.60 1.74 10.29
CA LEU A 94 -0.31 2.36 9.97
C LEU A 94 0.82 1.77 10.81
N GLN A 95 0.56 1.48 12.09
CA GLN A 95 1.51 0.83 13.00
C GLN A 95 1.85 -0.63 12.64
N GLN A 96 1.07 -1.30 11.78
CA GLN A 96 1.40 -2.65 11.29
C GLN A 96 2.31 -2.64 10.06
N LEU A 97 2.54 -1.47 9.45
CA LEU A 97 3.38 -1.34 8.26
C LEU A 97 4.85 -1.17 8.67
N HIS A 98 5.74 -1.84 7.93
CA HIS A 98 7.17 -1.88 8.24
C HIS A 98 8.05 -1.21 7.19
N THR A 99 7.47 -0.83 6.06
CA THR A 99 8.19 -0.22 4.93
C THR A 99 7.28 0.78 4.30
N PHE A 100 7.85 1.93 3.97
CA PHE A 100 7.08 3.02 3.43
C PHE A 100 7.82 3.76 2.34
N PHE A 101 7.03 4.20 1.38
CA PHE A 101 7.44 5.02 0.26
C PHE A 101 6.68 6.32 0.38
N VAL A 102 7.40 7.41 0.59
CA VAL A 102 6.85 8.73 0.83
C VAL A 102 7.27 9.62 -0.34
N GLY A 103 6.30 10.02 -1.16
CA GLY A 103 6.50 11.05 -2.18
C GLY A 103 6.38 12.44 -1.57
N THR A 104 6.09 13.43 -2.41
CA THR A 104 5.83 14.80 -1.96
C THR A 104 4.66 14.86 -0.98
N LEU A 105 4.88 15.35 0.24
CA LEU A 105 3.84 15.56 1.25
C LEU A 105 3.59 17.06 1.47
N PRO A 106 2.71 17.71 0.69
CA PRO A 106 2.50 19.16 0.76
C PRO A 106 1.84 19.61 2.07
N ARG A 107 1.12 18.72 2.75
CA ARG A 107 0.33 19.07 3.95
C ARG A 107 1.14 18.83 5.22
N PRO A 108 1.25 19.82 6.11
CA PRO A 108 1.92 19.65 7.40
C PRO A 108 1.37 18.50 8.24
N TYR A 109 0.05 18.33 8.31
CA TYR A 109 -0.57 17.27 9.12
C TYR A 109 -0.27 15.85 8.60
N ASP A 110 -0.16 15.65 7.29
CA ASP A 110 0.24 14.36 6.72
C ASP A 110 1.69 14.06 7.08
N ARG A 111 2.58 15.06 7.01
CA ARG A 111 3.97 14.94 7.47
C ARG A 111 4.07 14.64 8.96
N THR A 112 3.23 15.22 9.82
CA THR A 112 3.20 14.87 11.26
C THR A 112 2.81 13.41 11.49
N VAL A 113 1.83 12.90 10.75
CA VAL A 113 1.39 11.49 10.85
C VAL A 113 2.49 10.54 10.35
N VAL A 114 3.20 10.92 9.28
CA VAL A 114 4.36 10.16 8.81
C VAL A 114 5.53 10.23 9.80
N SER A 115 5.85 11.41 10.32
CA SER A 115 6.93 11.55 11.30
C SER A 115 6.70 10.66 12.53
N SER A 116 5.48 10.71 13.07
CA SER A 116 5.11 9.95 14.26
C SER A 116 5.02 8.43 14.03
N SER A 117 4.42 7.98 12.92
CA SER A 117 4.24 6.54 12.70
C SER A 117 5.51 5.84 12.21
N PHE A 118 6.48 6.60 11.68
CA PHE A 118 7.65 6.07 10.97
C PHE A 118 8.97 6.44 11.66
N GLN A 119 8.91 7.24 12.73
CA GLN A 119 10.07 7.74 13.48
C GLN A 119 11.07 8.51 12.59
N ILE A 120 10.56 9.19 11.57
CA ILE A 120 11.35 10.05 10.68
C ILE A 120 11.26 11.49 11.19
N ASP A 121 12.40 12.16 11.29
CA ASP A 121 12.44 13.57 11.66
C ASP A 121 11.62 14.42 10.67
N ILE A 122 10.83 15.34 11.20
CA ILE A 122 9.94 16.19 10.39
C ILE A 122 10.72 17.05 9.40
N GLY A 123 11.94 17.49 9.75
CA GLY A 123 12.80 18.26 8.85
C GLY A 123 13.33 17.44 7.67
N ILE A 124 13.41 16.11 7.80
CA ILE A 124 13.68 15.23 6.65
C ILE A 124 12.45 15.16 5.75
N LEU A 125 11.25 15.08 6.33
CA LEU A 125 9.99 15.10 5.57
C LEU A 125 9.73 16.44 4.88
N ASP A 126 10.21 17.55 5.44
CA ASP A 126 10.12 18.86 4.80
C ASP A 126 10.87 18.90 3.45
N LYS A 127 11.98 18.16 3.32
CA LYS A 127 12.70 18.03 2.04
C LYS A 127 11.88 17.36 0.94
N THR A 128 10.84 16.60 1.30
CA THR A 128 9.94 15.97 0.31
C THR A 128 9.16 16.99 -0.50
N LEU A 129 9.02 18.24 -0.03
CA LEU A 129 8.37 19.33 -0.77
C LEU A 129 9.12 19.70 -2.06
N GLU A 130 10.43 19.48 -2.08
CA GLU A 130 11.31 19.80 -3.21
C GLU A 130 11.49 18.61 -4.16
N PHE A 131 10.80 17.50 -3.91
CA PHE A 131 10.93 16.31 -4.74
C PHE A 131 10.45 16.58 -6.17
N PRO A 132 11.29 16.32 -7.18
CA PRO A 132 10.80 16.22 -8.54
C PRO A 132 9.91 14.97 -8.68
N PRO A 133 9.05 14.91 -9.71
CA PRO A 133 8.28 13.71 -10.02
C PRO A 133 9.18 12.47 -10.11
N GLY A 134 8.75 11.38 -9.49
CA GLY A 134 9.52 10.13 -9.44
C GLY A 134 10.54 10.05 -8.29
N SER A 135 10.72 11.10 -7.48
CA SER A 135 11.52 11.02 -6.26
C SER A 135 10.69 10.49 -5.08
N TRP A 136 11.31 9.62 -4.29
CA TRP A 136 10.72 8.96 -3.15
C TRP A 136 11.68 8.96 -1.96
N LEU A 137 11.14 9.16 -0.78
CA LEU A 137 11.78 8.86 0.48
C LEU A 137 11.34 7.46 0.88
N VAL A 138 12.28 6.57 1.11
CA VAL A 138 11.99 5.21 1.55
C VAL A 138 12.60 4.97 2.92
N SER A 139 11.78 4.45 3.81
CA SER A 139 12.20 4.03 5.13
C SER A 139 11.63 2.65 5.42
N SER A 140 12.48 1.78 5.96
CA SER A 140 12.08 0.45 6.38
C SER A 140 12.71 0.13 7.72
N TYR A 141 11.93 -0.53 8.58
CA TYR A 141 12.42 -0.96 9.89
C TYR A 141 13.39 -2.15 9.80
N ILE A 142 13.26 -2.98 8.76
CA ILE A 142 14.04 -4.25 8.65
C ILE A 142 14.53 -4.49 7.22
N ALA A 143 13.79 -4.06 6.19
CA ALA A 143 14.03 -4.51 4.82
C ALA A 143 15.25 -3.86 4.15
N MET A 144 15.77 -2.75 4.70
CA MET A 144 16.89 -2.01 4.12
C MET A 144 18.26 -2.40 4.68
N GLY A 145 18.32 -3.20 5.75
CA GLY A 145 19.57 -3.49 6.47
C GLY A 145 20.19 -2.27 7.17
N LEU A 146 19.50 -1.13 7.15
CA LEU A 146 19.83 0.11 7.83
C LEU A 146 18.61 0.48 8.68
N ASP A 147 18.73 0.35 9.99
CA ASP A 147 17.59 0.55 10.90
C ASP A 147 17.16 2.02 10.89
N ASN A 148 15.96 2.28 10.35
CA ASN A 148 15.31 3.59 10.32
C ASN A 148 16.12 4.72 9.66
N VAL A 149 17.02 4.39 8.74
CA VAL A 149 17.72 5.40 7.94
C VAL A 149 16.86 5.74 6.71
N PRO A 150 16.33 6.97 6.61
CA PRO A 150 15.58 7.37 5.42
C PRO A 150 16.53 7.50 4.21
N LEU A 151 16.17 6.85 3.11
CA LEU A 151 16.90 6.89 1.85
C LEU A 151 16.10 7.65 0.79
N PHE A 152 16.77 8.51 0.04
CA PHE A 152 16.21 9.18 -1.12
C PHE A 152 16.46 8.33 -2.36
N LEU A 153 15.40 7.99 -3.09
CA LEU A 153 15.43 7.16 -4.28
C LEU A 153 14.72 7.88 -5.42
N THR A 154 15.08 7.53 -6.66
CA THR A 154 14.34 7.94 -7.86
C THR A 154 13.80 6.69 -8.53
N ALA A 155 12.53 6.74 -8.91
CA ALA A 155 11.87 5.69 -9.67
C ALA A 155 11.76 6.09 -11.14
N ASP A 156 11.99 5.12 -12.03
CA ASP A 156 11.76 5.31 -13.45
C ASP A 156 10.27 5.57 -13.73
N ASN A 157 9.99 6.24 -14.85
CA ASN A 157 8.64 6.48 -15.29
C ASN A 157 8.00 5.19 -15.82
N SER A 158 6.99 4.68 -15.11
CA SER A 158 6.23 3.49 -15.50
C SER A 158 5.51 3.67 -16.85
N GLU A 159 5.10 4.89 -17.21
CA GLU A 159 4.44 5.16 -18.49
C GLU A 159 5.38 4.89 -19.68
N ASP A 160 6.67 5.17 -19.54
CA ASP A 160 7.65 4.88 -20.59
C ASP A 160 7.81 3.37 -20.78
N GLN A 161 7.76 2.60 -19.69
CA GLN A 161 7.80 1.14 -19.74
C GLN A 161 6.53 0.55 -20.35
N LEU A 162 5.36 1.05 -19.96
CA LEU A 162 4.07 0.67 -20.55
C LEU A 162 4.03 1.01 -22.03
N GLN A 163 4.48 2.20 -22.43
CA GLN A 163 4.55 2.62 -23.82
C GLN A 163 5.47 1.70 -24.64
N LYS A 164 6.67 1.37 -24.13
CA LYS A 164 7.58 0.41 -24.78
C LYS A 164 6.91 -0.95 -24.95
N HIS A 165 6.23 -1.43 -23.91
CA HIS A 165 5.53 -2.71 -23.93
C HIS A 165 4.39 -2.71 -24.97
N LEU A 166 3.52 -1.70 -24.97
CA LEU A 166 2.42 -1.58 -25.93
C LEU A 166 2.92 -1.45 -27.38
N ARG A 167 4.00 -0.71 -27.62
CA ARG A 167 4.63 -0.63 -28.96
C ARG A 167 5.16 -1.97 -29.45
N SER A 168 5.66 -2.82 -28.56
CA SER A 168 6.11 -4.18 -28.94
C SER A 168 4.97 -5.05 -29.48
N PHE A 169 3.74 -4.89 -28.96
CA PHE A 169 2.56 -5.55 -29.52
C PHE A 169 2.15 -4.97 -30.88
N ALA A 170 2.18 -3.65 -31.04
CA ALA A 170 1.80 -3.00 -32.30
C ALA A 170 2.77 -3.31 -33.46
N GLY A 171 4.07 -3.46 -33.18
CA GLY A 171 5.07 -3.85 -34.18
C GLY A 171 4.93 -5.30 -34.66
N THR A 172 4.24 -6.15 -33.89
CA THR A 172 3.99 -7.56 -34.28
C THR A 172 2.77 -7.69 -35.20
N ALA A 173 1.86 -6.70 -35.20
CA ALA A 173 0.63 -6.73 -36.01
C ALA A 173 0.78 -6.09 -37.41
N ALA A 174 1.93 -5.48 -37.72
CA ALA A 174 2.19 -4.81 -39.00
C ALA A 174 3.09 -5.65 -39.93
N GLY A 175 3.27 -6.94 -39.63
CA GLY A 175 4.19 -7.85 -40.32
C GLY A 175 3.56 -9.14 -40.83
N ASP A 176 2.23 -9.16 -41.08
CA ASP A 176 1.51 -10.22 -41.80
C ASP A 176 0.75 -9.63 -43.00
#